data_AF-A0AAF0MMP8-F1
#
_entry.id   AF-A0AAF0MMP8-F1
#
_cell.length_a   1.000
_cell.length_b   1.000
_cell.length_c   1.000
_cell.angle_alpha   90.00
_cell.angle_beta   90.00
_cell.angle_gamma   90.00
#
_symmetry.space_group_name_H-M   'P 1'
#
loop_
_entity.id
_entity.type
_entity.pdbx_description
1 polymer ?
#
loop_
_entity_poly.entity_id
_entity_poly.type
_entity_poly.pdbx_seq_one_letter_code
_entity_poly.pdbx_strand_id
1 'polypeptide(L)'
;MDHDWSSFGLGGLVYALGDFLCHQSFSRSIILNGSQMPICIRDIGLLIGFVIGLVYCLKVSEKVLDRKHLFAGIILLLLTLLEWICERAFHADMPEIRMILAIVSGIGAAIIVAWAAYRSTAGPEALH
;
A
#
# COMPACT_ATOMS: atom_id res chain seq x y z
N MET A 1 -3.43 -9.70 18.78
CA MET A 1 -4.63 -8.88 18.57
C MET A 1 -5.17 -8.68 19.95
N ASP A 2 -4.80 -7.54 20.53
CA ASP A 2 -4.79 -7.39 21.99
C ASP A 2 -5.96 -6.48 22.43
N HIS A 3 -6.78 -6.05 21.46
CA HIS A 3 -7.89 -5.12 21.62
C HIS A 3 -9.16 -5.63 20.94
N ASP A 4 -10.27 -5.62 21.68
CA ASP A 4 -11.60 -5.91 21.14
C ASP A 4 -12.20 -4.64 20.54
N TRP A 5 -12.19 -4.56 19.21
CA TRP A 5 -12.74 -3.43 18.45
C TRP A 5 -14.21 -3.61 18.08
N SER A 6 -14.85 -4.73 18.43
CA SER A 6 -16.22 -5.07 17.97
C SER A 6 -17.31 -4.10 18.45
N SER A 7 -17.05 -3.39 19.55
CA SER A 7 -17.97 -2.43 20.16
C SER A 7 -18.10 -1.09 19.42
N PHE A 8 -17.23 -0.81 18.44
CA PHE A 8 -17.17 0.49 17.73
C PHE A 8 -17.80 0.48 16.33
N GLY A 9 -18.60 -0.55 15.99
CA GLY A 9 -19.28 -0.66 14.70
C GLY A 9 -18.31 -0.63 13.51
N LEU A 10 -18.62 0.14 12.45
CA LEU A 10 -17.76 0.27 11.27
C LEU A 10 -16.38 0.85 11.61
N GLY A 11 -16.29 1.74 12.59
CA GLY A 11 -15.00 2.26 13.06
C GLY A 11 -14.13 1.14 13.63
N GLY A 12 -14.73 0.27 14.43
CA GLY A 12 -14.06 -0.91 14.99
C GLY A 12 -13.47 -1.85 13.95
N LEU A 13 -14.16 -2.02 12.82
CA LEU A 13 -13.66 -2.83 11.70
C LEU A 13 -12.40 -2.23 11.07
N VAL A 14 -12.32 -0.91 10.93
CA VAL A 14 -11.10 -0.23 10.42
C VAL A 14 -9.92 -0.46 11.35
N TYR A 15 -10.14 -0.38 12.67
CA TYR A 15 -9.10 -0.64 13.67
C TYR A 15 -8.68 -2.11 13.69
N ALA A 16 -9.63 -3.04 13.59
CA ALA A 16 -9.33 -4.47 13.51
C ALA A 16 -8.50 -4.82 12.26
N LEU A 17 -8.81 -4.19 11.12
CA LEU A 17 -8.01 -4.32 9.90
C LEU A 17 -6.62 -3.72 10.06
N GLY A 18 -6.50 -2.55 10.68
CA GLY A 18 -5.21 -1.93 11.00
C GLY A 18 -4.32 -2.84 11.86
N ASP A 19 -4.86 -3.35 12.97
CA ASP A 19 -4.19 -4.31 13.85
C ASP A 19 -3.74 -5.58 13.11
N PHE A 20 -4.57 -6.10 12.21
CA PHE A 20 -4.26 -7.30 11.43
C PHE A 20 -3.16 -7.06 10.38
N LEU A 21 -3.36 -6.02 9.56
CA LEU A 21 -2.53 -5.76 8.40
C LEU A 21 -1.17 -5.16 8.77
N CYS A 22 -1.06 -4.51 9.93
CA CYS A 22 0.13 -3.76 10.28
C CYS A 22 0.68 -4.08 11.68
N HIS A 23 0.14 -5.09 12.37
CA HIS A 23 0.48 -5.40 13.76
C HIS A 23 0.58 -4.12 14.59
N GLN A 24 -0.45 -3.27 14.51
CA GLN A 24 -0.36 -1.94 15.08
C GLN A 24 0.00 -2.03 16.56
N SER A 25 1.03 -1.27 16.93
CA SER A 25 1.38 -1.05 18.32
C SER A 25 1.29 0.43 18.60
N PHE A 26 0.82 0.74 19.80
CA PHE A 26 0.67 2.09 20.29
C PHE A 26 1.98 2.90 20.16
N SER A 27 3.14 2.28 20.33
CA SER A 27 4.46 2.94 20.23
C SER A 27 4.81 3.44 18.83
N ARG A 28 4.11 2.98 17.79
CA ARG A 28 4.41 3.24 16.37
C ARG A 28 3.19 3.67 15.55
N SER A 29 2.08 3.97 16.22
CA SER A 29 0.87 4.55 15.63
C SER A 29 0.82 6.06 15.88
N ILE A 30 0.22 6.78 14.94
CA ILE A 30 -0.06 8.22 15.14
C ILE A 30 -1.12 8.36 16.24
N ILE A 31 -0.86 9.19 17.25
CA ILE A 31 -1.84 9.54 18.28
C ILE A 31 -2.48 10.87 17.92
N LEU A 32 -3.80 10.88 17.75
CA LEU A 32 -4.58 12.08 17.47
C LEU A 32 -5.68 12.22 18.52
N ASN A 33 -5.73 13.36 19.22
CA ASN A 33 -6.70 13.62 20.29
C ASN A 33 -6.76 12.53 21.38
N GLY A 34 -5.62 11.89 21.68
CA GLY A 34 -5.54 10.80 22.65
C GLY A 34 -6.01 9.43 22.13
N SER A 35 -6.45 9.35 20.87
CA SER A 35 -6.80 8.09 20.20
C SER A 35 -5.65 7.60 19.31
N GLN A 36 -5.36 6.31 19.37
CA GLN A 36 -4.43 5.65 18.44
C GLN A 36 -5.08 5.57 17.06
N MET A 37 -4.47 6.15 16.03
CA MET A 37 -5.02 6.08 14.67
C MET A 37 -4.71 4.72 14.04
N PRO A 38 -5.59 4.20 13.16
CA PRO A 38 -5.39 2.96 12.41
C PRO A 38 -4.43 3.16 11.22
N ILE A 39 -3.34 3.93 11.42
CA ILE A 39 -2.33 4.27 10.40
C ILE A 39 -0.95 3.90 10.95
N CYS A 40 -0.18 3.13 10.18
CA CYS A 40 1.18 2.71 10.51
C CYS A 40 2.22 3.28 9.53
N ILE A 41 3.51 3.07 9.81
CA ILE A 41 4.62 3.49 8.93
C ILE A 41 4.51 2.89 7.50
N ARG A 42 3.87 1.73 7.36
CA ARG A 42 3.59 1.10 6.05
C ARG A 42 2.61 1.93 5.22
N ASP A 43 1.53 2.41 5.82
CA ASP A 43 0.53 3.22 5.12
C ASP A 43 1.15 4.54 4.64
N ILE A 44 1.98 5.15 5.49
CA ILE A 44 2.75 6.35 5.12
C ILE A 44 3.69 6.05 3.96
N GLY A 45 4.43 4.94 4.00
CA GLY A 45 5.30 4.51 2.91
C GLY A 45 4.54 4.27 1.59
N LEU A 46 3.41 3.55 1.65
CA LEU A 46 2.54 3.31 0.49
C LEU A 46 2.06 4.63 -0.13
N LEU A 47 1.62 5.59 0.68
CA LEU A 47 1.16 6.89 0.20
C LEU A 47 2.30 7.70 -0.44
N ILE A 48 3.48 7.75 0.19
CA ILE A 48 4.66 8.42 -0.37
C ILE A 48 5.03 7.80 -1.73
N GLY A 49 5.13 6.47 -1.77
CA GLY A 49 5.44 5.72 -2.98
C GLY A 49 4.40 5.93 -4.07
N PHE A 50 3.12 5.96 -3.70
CA PHE A 50 2.02 6.18 -4.64
C PHE A 50 2.10 7.55 -5.30
N VAL A 51 2.36 8.62 -4.54
CA VAL A 51 2.56 9.97 -5.09
C VAL A 51 3.76 9.99 -6.04
N ILE A 52 4.89 9.39 -5.66
CA ILE A 52 6.09 9.29 -6.51
C ILE A 52 5.77 8.56 -7.82
N GLY A 53 5.08 7.42 -7.73
CA GLY A 53 4.70 6.63 -8.89
C GLY A 53 3.72 7.34 -9.82
N LEU A 54 2.76 8.11 -9.28
CA LEU A 54 1.87 8.94 -10.09
C LEU A 54 2.64 10.03 -10.85
N VAL A 55 3.53 10.75 -10.16
CA VAL A 55 4.38 11.78 -10.79
C VAL A 55 5.22 11.18 -11.92
N TYR A 56 5.74 9.96 -11.74
CA TYR A 56 6.44 9.23 -12.79
C TYR A 56 5.51 8.88 -13.96
N CYS A 57 4.34 8.31 -13.70
CA CYS A 57 3.40 7.88 -14.75
C CYS A 57 2.84 9.04 -15.58
N LEU A 58 2.73 10.24 -15.02
CA LEU A 58 2.37 11.45 -15.77
C LEU A 58 3.40 11.79 -16.87
N LYS A 59 4.67 11.43 -16.70
CA LYS A 59 5.74 11.70 -17.68
C LYS A 59 5.89 10.62 -18.75
N VAL A 60 5.38 9.41 -18.50
CA VAL A 60 5.62 8.21 -19.35
C VAL A 60 4.30 7.63 -19.89
N SER A 61 3.24 8.45 -19.90
CA SER A 61 1.82 8.08 -20.07
C SER A 61 1.52 7.03 -21.14
N GLU A 62 2.12 7.13 -22.33
CA GLU A 62 1.89 6.20 -23.44
C GLU A 62 2.49 4.80 -23.22
N LYS A 63 3.65 4.69 -22.56
CA LYS A 63 4.31 3.39 -22.34
C LYS A 63 3.69 2.61 -21.19
N VAL A 64 3.02 3.31 -20.27
CA VAL A 64 2.35 2.71 -19.11
C VAL A 64 1.26 1.74 -19.55
N LEU A 65 0.76 1.79 -20.78
CA LEU A 65 -0.29 0.89 -21.30
C LEU A 65 0.20 -0.56 -21.53
N ASP A 66 1.50 -0.80 -21.71
CA ASP A 66 2.04 -2.16 -21.91
C ASP A 66 1.75 -3.04 -20.67
N ARG A 67 1.27 -4.27 -20.90
CA ARG A 67 1.02 -5.28 -19.86
C ARG A 67 2.24 -5.54 -18.97
N LYS A 68 3.46 -5.33 -19.48
CA LYS A 68 4.69 -5.43 -18.68
C LYS A 68 4.67 -4.47 -17.49
N HIS A 69 4.13 -3.26 -17.63
CA HIS A 69 4.02 -2.30 -16.54
C HIS A 69 2.96 -2.74 -15.52
N LEU A 70 1.85 -3.34 -15.96
CA LEU A 70 0.87 -3.95 -15.07
C LEU A 70 1.51 -5.07 -14.22
N PHE A 71 2.22 -6.00 -14.86
CA PHE A 71 2.90 -7.08 -14.15
C PHE A 71 3.99 -6.56 -13.21
N ALA A 72 4.79 -5.58 -13.64
CA ALA A 72 5.76 -4.91 -12.78
C ALA A 72 5.08 -4.28 -11.56
N GLY A 73 3.97 -3.54 -11.76
CA GLY A 73 3.21 -2.94 -10.67
C GLY A 73 2.68 -3.97 -9.67
N ILE A 74 2.15 -5.11 -10.15
CA ILE A 74 1.69 -6.22 -9.31
C ILE A 74 2.85 -6.81 -8.51
N ILE A 75 4.00 -7.08 -9.15
CA ILE A 75 5.19 -7.61 -8.47
C ILE A 75 5.64 -6.66 -7.36
N LEU A 76 5.72 -5.36 -7.64
CA LEU A 76 6.10 -4.36 -6.64
C LEU A 76 5.09 -4.29 -5.49
N LEU A 77 3.79 -4.38 -5.77
CA LEU A 77 2.74 -4.40 -4.74
C LEU A 77 2.86 -5.63 -3.83
N LEU A 78 3.21 -6.79 -4.38
CA LEU A 78 3.37 -8.04 -3.63
C LEU A 78 4.56 -8.01 -2.65
N LEU A 79 5.52 -7.09 -2.80
CA LEU A 79 6.64 -6.95 -1.86
C LEU A 79 6.19 -6.61 -0.44
N THR A 80 5.18 -5.74 -0.30
CA THR A 80 4.56 -5.43 1.00
C THR A 80 3.87 -6.65 1.62
N LEU A 81 3.21 -7.47 0.79
CA LEU A 81 2.58 -8.70 1.27
C LEU A 81 3.63 -9.71 1.74
N LEU A 82 4.72 -9.87 0.98
CA LEU A 82 5.83 -10.74 1.33
C LEU A 82 6.51 -10.30 2.63
N GLU A 83 6.76 -9.00 2.78
CA GLU A 83 7.29 -8.42 4.01
C GLU A 83 6.39 -8.71 5.21
N TRP A 84 5.08 -8.51 5.07
CA TRP A 84 4.12 -8.83 6.12
C TRP A 84 4.17 -10.31 6.53
N ILE A 85 4.25 -11.22 5.55
CA ILE A 85 4.39 -12.66 5.82
C ILE A 85 5.70 -12.93 6.56
N CYS A 86 6.81 -12.31 6.15
CA CYS A 86 8.11 -12.49 6.80
C CYS A 86 8.08 -12.00 8.26
N GLU A 87 7.60 -10.79 8.52
CA GLU A 87 7.51 -10.27 9.89
C GLU A 87 6.63 -11.15 10.78
N ARG A 88 5.51 -11.64 10.23
CA ARG A 88 4.63 -12.57 10.93
C ARG A 88 5.29 -13.91 11.24
N ALA A 89 6.03 -14.48 10.28
CA ALA A 89 6.68 -15.78 10.40
C ALA A 89 7.90 -15.75 11.33
N PHE A 90 8.66 -14.66 11.33
CA PHE A 90 9.88 -14.51 12.13
C PHE A 90 9.65 -13.79 13.46
N HIS A 91 8.43 -13.31 13.74
CA HIS A 91 8.12 -12.50 14.92
C HIS A 91 9.07 -11.30 15.10
N ALA A 92 9.55 -10.74 13.98
CA ALA A 92 10.50 -9.63 13.94
C ALA A 92 9.78 -8.34 13.55
N ASP A 93 10.14 -7.23 14.20
CA ASP A 93 9.68 -5.88 13.83
C ASP A 93 10.80 -5.17 13.07
N MET A 94 10.62 -4.94 11.76
CA MET A 94 11.64 -4.38 10.87
C MET A 94 11.16 -3.05 10.25
N PRO A 95 11.06 -1.96 11.03
CA PRO A 95 10.41 -0.73 10.61
C PRO A 95 11.05 -0.05 9.39
N GLU A 96 12.37 -0.11 9.25
CA GLU A 96 13.09 0.47 8.11
C GLU A 96 12.80 -0.29 6.82
N ILE A 97 12.85 -1.63 6.87
CA ILE A 97 12.54 -2.50 5.72
C ILE A 97 11.07 -2.33 5.33
N ARG A 98 10.17 -2.30 6.32
CA ARG A 98 8.74 -2.05 6.13
C ARG A 98 8.49 -0.74 5.38
N MET A 99 9.14 0.35 5.79
CA MET A 99 8.98 1.64 5.13
C MET A 99 9.47 1.62 3.68
N ILE A 100 10.65 1.03 3.44
CA ILE A 100 11.24 0.96 2.09
C ILE A 100 10.35 0.14 1.16
N LEU A 101 9.96 -1.07 1.59
CA LEU A 101 9.12 -1.95 0.78
C LEU A 101 7.72 -1.36 0.57
N ALA A 102 7.17 -0.66 1.55
CA ALA A 102 5.91 0.08 1.39
C ALA A 102 6.02 1.18 0.32
N ILE A 103 7.10 1.97 0.30
CA ILE A 103 7.33 2.98 -0.76
C ILE A 103 7.41 2.31 -2.14
N VAL A 104 8.17 1.23 -2.25
CA VAL A 104 8.31 0.49 -3.51
C VAL A 104 6.96 -0.08 -3.97
N SER A 105 6.19 -0.68 -3.06
CA SER A 105 4.83 -1.16 -3.33
C SER A 105 3.86 -0.04 -3.69
N GLY A 106 4.01 1.14 -3.09
CA GLY A 106 3.22 2.33 -3.41
C GLY A 106 3.44 2.79 -4.85
N ILE A 107 4.68 2.78 -5.33
CA ILE A 107 5.00 3.04 -6.75
C ILE A 107 4.31 1.99 -7.64
N GLY A 108 4.36 0.71 -7.24
CA GLY A 108 3.66 -0.37 -7.95
C GLY A 108 2.15 -0.15 -8.05
N ALA A 109 1.51 0.24 -6.95
CA ALA A 109 0.09 0.58 -6.91
C ALA A 109 -0.25 1.74 -7.85
N ALA A 110 0.58 2.79 -7.89
CA ALA A 110 0.38 3.91 -8.80
C ALA A 110 0.47 3.50 -10.27
N ILE A 111 1.40 2.60 -10.63
CA ILE A 111 1.51 2.05 -11.98
C ILE A 111 0.25 1.26 -12.36
N ILE A 112 -0.28 0.44 -11.46
CA ILE A 112 -1.52 -0.32 -11.70
C ILE A 112 -2.70 0.63 -11.92
N VAL A 113 -2.84 1.64 -11.06
CA VAL A 113 -3.91 2.64 -11.17
C VAL A 113 -3.79 3.43 -12.47
N ALA A 114 -2.58 3.89 -12.82
CA ALA A 114 -2.32 4.59 -14.07
C ALA A 114 -2.63 3.69 -15.28
N TRP A 115 -2.20 2.42 -15.28
CA TRP A 115 -2.53 1.46 -16.34
C TRP A 115 -4.04 1.32 -16.51
N ALA A 116 -4.78 1.15 -15.41
CA ALA A 116 -6.23 1.02 -15.44
C ALA A 116 -6.94 2.30 -15.94
N ALA A 117 -6.45 3.46 -15.51
CA ALA A 117 -6.99 4.76 -15.90
C ALA A 117 -6.71 5.08 -17.39
N TYR A 118 -5.49 4.85 -17.88
CA TYR A 118 -5.19 5.06 -19.29
C TYR A 118 -5.93 4.07 -20.19
N ARG A 119 -6.04 2.81 -19.78
CA ARG A 119 -6.80 1.79 -20.51
C ARG A 119 -8.27 2.14 -20.66
N SER A 120 -8.90 2.77 -19.66
CA SER A 120 -10.31 3.17 -19.77
C SER A 120 -10.52 4.37 -20.71
N THR A 121 -9.49 5.20 -20.89
CA THR A 121 -9.51 6.35 -21.82
C THR A 121 -9.04 6.01 -23.23
N ALA A 122 -8.21 4.98 -23.41
CA ALA A 122 -7.70 4.56 -24.70
C ALA A 122 -8.75 3.72 -25.44
N GLY A 123 -9.08 4.10 -26.69
CA GLY A 123 -9.96 3.30 -27.55
C GLY A 123 -9.39 1.90 -27.82
N PRO A 124 -10.22 0.95 -28.33
CA PRO A 124 -9.82 -0.44 -28.54
C PRO A 124 -8.60 -0.63 -29.47
N GLU A 125 -8.24 0.39 -30.26
CA GLU A 125 -7.12 0.39 -31.20
C GLU A 125 -5.74 0.50 -30.53
N ALA A 126 -5.66 0.93 -29.26
CA ALA A 126 -4.39 1.10 -28.54
C ALA A 126 -3.82 -0.20 -27.93
N LEU A 127 -4.43 -1.35 -28.22
CA LEU A 127 -4.14 -2.65 -27.58
C LEU A 127 -3.18 -3.56 -28.36
N HIS A 128 -2.48 -3.05 -29.38
CA HIS A 128 -1.57 -3.81 -30.23
C HIS A 128 -0.10 -3.69 -29.80
#